data_AF-A0A1F5ZXI4-F1
#
_entry.id   AF-A0A1F5ZXI4-F1
#
_cell.length_a   1.000
_cell.length_b   1.000
_cell.length_c   1.000
_cell.angle_alpha   90.00
_cell.angle_beta   90.00
_cell.angle_gamma   90.00
#
_symmetry.space_group_name_H-M   'P 1'
#
loop_
_entity.id
_entity.type
_entity.pdbx_description
1 polymer ?
#
loop_
_entity_poly.entity_id
_entity_poly.type
_entity_poly.pdbx_seq_one_letter_code
_entity_poly.pdbx_strand_id
1 'polypeptide(L)'
;MPKKLLILLFLIILFLISDRQVFSAVTPTGEPTCDLCGWCNRLTNPKPPDWTQCNLCLYDSSGNEITGNYYTVLGCISTKPEKYVQFILSIVFGAAGGIAFMAVLWGSATVLTSAGNPEKIQAGKDLITSSILGILIIVFSVFLLRVIGFDILKIPGFG
;
A
#
# COMPACT_ATOMS: atom_id res chain seq x y z
N MET A 1 30.09 -3.43 7.27
CA MET A 1 29.44 -4.75 7.49
C MET A 1 27.97 -4.68 7.95
N PRO A 2 27.49 -3.76 8.82
CA PRO A 2 26.10 -3.82 9.31
C PRO A 2 25.03 -3.43 8.26
N LYS A 3 25.36 -2.59 7.27
CA LYS A 3 24.42 -2.16 6.21
C LYS A 3 23.98 -3.33 5.29
N LYS A 4 24.88 -4.29 5.03
CA LYS A 4 24.55 -5.50 4.24
C LYS A 4 23.67 -6.47 5.02
N LEU A 5 23.83 -6.52 6.35
CA LEU A 5 23.03 -7.38 7.24
C LEU A 5 21.57 -6.90 7.32
N LEU A 6 21.32 -5.59 7.38
CA LEU A 6 19.96 -5.05 7.41
C LEU A 6 19.21 -5.27 6.09
N ILE A 7 19.87 -5.10 4.95
CA ILE A 7 19.27 -5.35 3.62
C ILE A 7 18.92 -6.83 3.48
N LEU A 8 19.78 -7.73 3.97
CA LEU A 8 19.51 -9.17 3.98
C LEU A 8 18.31 -9.52 4.88
N LEU A 9 18.17 -8.87 6.04
CA LEU A 9 17.08 -9.10 6.98
C LEU A 9 15.73 -8.58 6.44
N PHE A 10 15.76 -7.45 5.74
CA PHE A 10 14.58 -6.90 5.05
C PHE A 10 14.14 -7.79 3.86
N LEU A 11 15.09 -8.34 3.10
CA LEU A 11 14.83 -9.30 2.02
C LEU A 11 14.28 -10.64 2.56
N ILE A 12 14.81 -11.14 3.69
CA ILE A 12 14.33 -12.36 4.36
C ILE A 12 12.90 -12.18 4.90
N ILE A 13 12.59 -11.01 5.47
CA ILE A 13 11.22 -10.70 5.93
C ILE A 13 10.25 -10.61 4.76
N LEU A 14 10.64 -9.96 3.64
CA LEU A 14 9.85 -9.93 2.40
C LEU A 14 9.61 -11.33 1.80
N PHE A 15 10.62 -12.21 1.87
CA PHE A 15 10.52 -13.60 1.41
C PHE A 15 9.56 -14.42 2.29
N LEU A 16 9.66 -14.31 3.62
CA LEU A 16 8.79 -15.02 4.57
C LEU A 16 7.32 -14.59 4.54
N ILE A 17 7.02 -13.36 4.14
CA ILE A 17 5.63 -12.86 4.00
C ILE A 17 4.99 -13.37 2.70
N SER A 18 5.78 -13.69 1.68
CA SER A 18 5.30 -14.08 0.34
C SER A 18 4.86 -15.56 0.25
N ASP A 19 5.41 -16.45 1.09
CA ASP A 19 5.15 -17.89 1.03
C ASP A 19 3.83 -18.35 1.68
N ARG A 20 3.10 -17.46 2.37
CA ARG A 20 1.84 -17.82 3.05
C ARG A 20 0.61 -17.51 2.21
N GLN A 21 0.56 -18.02 0.98
CA GLN A 21 -0.71 -18.16 0.25
C GLN A 21 -1.21 -19.59 0.45
N VAL A 22 -2.09 -19.75 1.44
CA VAL A 22 -2.82 -21.01 1.67
C VAL A 22 -3.79 -21.18 0.52
N PHE A 23 -3.52 -22.12 -0.39
CA PHE A 23 -4.49 -22.58 -1.36
C PHE A 23 -5.12 -23.87 -0.84
N SER A 24 -6.35 -23.79 -0.37
CA SER A 24 -7.20 -24.98 -0.16
C SER A 24 -8.07 -25.15 -1.39
N ALA A 25 -7.85 -26.22 -2.15
CA ALA A 25 -8.76 -26.64 -3.21
C ALA A 25 -9.89 -27.49 -2.60
N VAL A 26 -11.09 -26.93 -2.54
CA VAL A 26 -12.33 -27.68 -2.30
C VAL A 26 -12.83 -28.17 -3.65
N THR A 27 -13.10 -29.46 -3.77
CA THR A 27 -13.73 -30.06 -4.96
C THR A 27 -15.24 -29.87 -4.88
N PRO A 28 -15.89 -29.08 -5.77
CA PRO A 28 -17.33 -28.89 -5.74
C PRO A 28 -18.07 -30.04 -6.44
N THR A 29 -19.18 -30.48 -5.83
CA THR A 29 -20.20 -31.32 -6.46
C THR A 29 -21.41 -30.45 -6.79
N GLY A 30 -21.73 -30.33 -8.09
CA GLY A 30 -22.77 -29.45 -8.65
C GLY A 30 -22.15 -28.23 -9.36
N GLU A 31 -22.83 -27.69 -10.39
CA GLU A 31 -22.40 -26.44 -11.06
C GLU A 31 -22.26 -25.34 -10.00
N PRO A 32 -21.02 -24.91 -9.65
CA PRO A 32 -20.85 -23.90 -8.64
C PRO A 32 -21.08 -22.55 -9.30
N THR A 33 -22.27 -21.97 -9.14
CA THR A 33 -22.47 -20.53 -9.38
C THR A 33 -21.75 -19.77 -8.28
N CYS A 34 -20.45 -19.55 -8.48
CA CYS A 34 -19.65 -18.69 -7.62
C CYS A 34 -19.84 -17.23 -8.03
N ASP A 35 -19.87 -16.36 -7.03
CA ASP A 35 -19.73 -14.92 -7.24
C ASP A 35 -18.28 -14.57 -7.62
N LEU A 36 -18.03 -13.44 -8.29
CA LEU A 36 -16.68 -12.90 -8.51
C LEU A 36 -15.87 -12.74 -7.21
N CYS A 37 -16.56 -12.59 -6.07
CA CYS A 37 -15.95 -12.56 -4.75
C CYS A 37 -15.69 -13.94 -4.11
N GLY A 38 -15.79 -15.03 -4.88
CA GLY A 38 -15.45 -16.39 -4.43
C GLY A 38 -16.45 -17.02 -3.45
N TRP A 39 -17.60 -16.40 -3.21
CA TRP A 39 -18.65 -17.03 -2.39
C TRP A 39 -19.47 -17.99 -3.24
N CYS A 40 -19.24 -19.29 -3.05
CA CYS A 40 -19.92 -20.37 -3.75
C CYS A 40 -20.93 -21.05 -2.80
N ASN A 41 -22.10 -21.43 -3.32
CA ASN A 41 -23.16 -22.12 -2.58
C ASN A 41 -23.58 -21.41 -1.26
N ARG A 42 -24.25 -20.25 -1.39
CA ARG A 42 -24.65 -19.38 -0.26
C ARG A 42 -25.57 -20.03 0.78
N LEU A 43 -26.16 -21.20 0.47
CA LEU A 43 -27.07 -21.92 1.36
C LEU A 43 -26.35 -22.89 2.29
N THR A 44 -25.15 -23.34 1.92
CA THR A 44 -24.40 -24.34 2.69
C THR A 44 -23.08 -23.79 3.22
N ASN A 45 -22.45 -22.86 2.51
CA ASN A 45 -21.11 -22.39 2.85
C ASN A 45 -21.16 -21.06 3.60
N PRO A 46 -20.40 -20.95 4.72
CA PRO A 46 -20.28 -19.69 5.43
C PRO A 46 -19.63 -18.64 4.52
N LYS A 47 -20.05 -17.38 4.71
CA LYS A 47 -19.52 -16.23 3.99
C LYS A 47 -18.01 -16.07 4.30
N PRO A 48 -17.14 -15.93 3.28
CA PRO A 48 -15.72 -15.70 3.53
C PRO A 48 -15.49 -14.32 4.19
N PRO A 49 -14.45 -14.18 5.02
CA PRO A 49 -14.24 -12.99 5.85
C PRO A 49 -14.01 -11.71 5.04
N ASP A 50 -13.40 -11.83 3.86
CA ASP A 50 -13.07 -10.75 2.93
C ASP A 50 -14.19 -10.42 1.94
N TRP A 51 -15.27 -11.21 1.89
CA TRP A 51 -16.36 -11.01 0.95
C TRP A 51 -16.98 -9.62 1.03
N THR A 52 -17.09 -9.04 2.23
CA THR A 52 -17.67 -7.71 2.41
C THR A 52 -16.88 -6.63 1.67
N GLN A 53 -15.54 -6.70 1.72
CA GLN A 53 -14.68 -5.75 1.02
C GLN A 53 -14.72 -5.97 -0.49
N CYS A 54 -14.75 -7.23 -0.93
CA CYS A 54 -14.87 -7.53 -2.35
C CYS A 54 -16.22 -7.08 -2.93
N ASN A 55 -17.32 -7.36 -2.22
CA ASN A 55 -18.67 -7.01 -2.67
C ASN A 55 -18.83 -5.49 -2.82
N LEU A 56 -18.29 -4.71 -1.87
CA LEU A 56 -18.27 -3.25 -1.94
C LEU A 56 -17.42 -2.69 -3.10
N CYS A 57 -16.47 -3.48 -3.62
CA CYS A 57 -15.62 -3.08 -4.73
C CYS A 57 -16.26 -3.39 -6.09
N LEU A 58 -16.83 -4.59 -6.23
CA LEU A 58 -17.32 -5.11 -7.50
C LEU A 58 -18.80 -4.80 -7.74
N TYR A 59 -19.60 -4.58 -6.70
CA TYR A 59 -21.04 -4.35 -6.83
C TYR A 59 -21.48 -3.01 -6.22
N ASP A 60 -22.44 -2.37 -6.87
CA ASP A 60 -23.12 -1.20 -6.33
C ASP A 60 -24.20 -1.59 -5.29
N SER A 61 -24.77 -0.61 -4.58
CA SER A 61 -25.87 -0.76 -3.62
C SER A 61 -27.13 -1.40 -4.22
N SER A 62 -27.24 -1.43 -5.55
CA SER A 62 -28.31 -2.09 -6.31
C SER A 62 -27.97 -3.52 -6.75
N GLY A 63 -26.78 -4.04 -6.44
CA GLY A 63 -26.34 -5.39 -6.82
C GLY A 63 -25.86 -5.54 -8.27
N ASN A 64 -25.64 -4.42 -8.98
CA ASN A 64 -25.10 -4.39 -10.34
C ASN A 64 -23.57 -4.38 -10.31
N GLU A 65 -22.93 -5.08 -11.25
CA GLU A 65 -21.47 -5.07 -11.41
C GLU A 65 -20.97 -3.68 -11.84
N ILE A 66 -19.95 -3.18 -11.15
CA ILE A 66 -19.28 -1.94 -11.49
C ILE A 66 -18.14 -2.26 -12.46
N THR A 67 -18.38 -1.99 -13.75
CA THR A 67 -17.37 -2.21 -14.79
C THR A 67 -16.10 -1.38 -14.54
N GLY A 68 -14.95 -2.02 -14.69
CA GLY A 68 -13.64 -1.40 -14.46
C GLY A 68 -13.17 -1.38 -13.01
N ASN A 69 -13.90 -2.00 -12.07
CA ASN A 69 -13.39 -2.24 -10.72
C ASN A 69 -12.85 -3.66 -10.59
N TYR A 70 -11.71 -3.79 -9.92
CA TYR A 70 -11.05 -5.06 -9.65
C TYR A 70 -10.66 -5.13 -8.18
N TYR A 71 -11.02 -6.23 -7.52
CA TYR A 71 -10.61 -6.47 -6.13
C TYR A 71 -9.26 -7.19 -6.09
N THR A 72 -8.28 -6.58 -5.44
CA THR A 72 -6.91 -7.13 -5.31
C THR A 72 -6.47 -7.12 -3.84
N VAL A 73 -5.34 -7.77 -3.54
CA VAL A 73 -4.73 -7.75 -2.20
C VAL A 73 -4.41 -6.31 -1.72
N LEU A 74 -4.20 -5.38 -2.65
CA LEU A 74 -3.95 -3.97 -2.36
C LEU A 74 -5.24 -3.15 -2.16
N GLY A 75 -6.40 -3.80 -2.27
CA GLY A 75 -7.71 -3.18 -2.19
C GLY A 75 -8.40 -3.09 -3.56
N CYS A 76 -9.44 -2.26 -3.61
CA CYS A 76 -10.24 -2.04 -4.80
C CYS A 76 -9.54 -1.10 -5.78
N ILE A 77 -9.32 -1.55 -7.01
CA ILE A 77 -8.72 -0.77 -8.09
C ILE A 77 -9.80 -0.45 -9.11
N SER A 78 -10.07 0.84 -9.31
CA SER A 78 -10.93 1.30 -10.39
C SER A 78 -10.06 1.79 -11.57
N THR A 79 -10.36 1.34 -12.79
CA THR A 79 -9.71 1.81 -14.02
C THR A 79 -10.24 3.17 -14.50
N LYS A 80 -11.19 3.75 -13.77
CA LYS A 80 -11.62 5.15 -13.98
C LYS A 80 -10.47 6.09 -13.63
N PRO A 81 -10.13 7.07 -14.49
CA PRO A 81 -8.92 7.88 -14.34
C PRO A 81 -8.85 8.63 -13.00
N GLU A 82 -9.99 9.11 -12.50
CA GLU A 82 -10.08 9.85 -11.24
C GLU A 82 -9.69 9.00 -10.02
N LYS A 83 -10.27 7.80 -9.91
CA LYS A 83 -10.04 6.89 -8.78
C LYS A 83 -8.70 6.15 -8.89
N TYR A 84 -8.21 5.94 -10.11
CA TYR A 84 -6.91 5.32 -10.35
C TYR A 84 -5.75 6.17 -9.82
N VAL A 85 -5.77 7.49 -10.09
CA VAL A 85 -4.75 8.42 -9.60
C VAL A 85 -4.75 8.48 -8.06
N GLN A 86 -5.93 8.52 -7.44
CA GLN A 86 -6.04 8.51 -5.97
C GLN A 86 -5.45 7.24 -5.35
N PHE A 87 -5.72 6.08 -5.96
CA PHE A 87 -5.18 4.81 -5.52
C PHE A 87 -3.66 4.77 -5.59
N ILE A 88 -3.07 5.14 -6.73
CA ILE A 88 -1.61 5.20 -6.90
C ILE A 88 -0.98 6.16 -5.91
N LEU A 89 -1.54 7.36 -5.75
CA LEU A 89 -1.03 8.34 -4.80
C LEU A 89 -1.01 7.77 -3.38
N SER A 90 -2.11 7.14 -2.93
CA SER A 90 -2.19 6.51 -1.61
C SER A 90 -1.10 5.47 -1.38
N ILE A 91 -0.85 4.60 -2.37
CA ILE A 91 0.22 3.59 -2.30
C ILE A 91 1.59 4.24 -2.24
N VAL A 92 1.87 5.21 -3.10
CA VAL A 92 3.17 5.90 -3.16
C VAL A 92 3.45 6.62 -1.84
N PHE A 93 2.44 7.26 -1.23
CA PHE A 93 2.57 7.90 0.07
C PHE A 93 2.85 6.90 1.18
N GLY A 94 2.10 5.79 1.22
CA GLY A 94 2.32 4.72 2.20
C GLY A 94 3.73 4.15 2.10
N ALA A 95 4.18 3.85 0.89
CA ALA A 95 5.51 3.31 0.64
C ALA A 95 6.63 4.32 0.97
N ALA A 96 6.50 5.57 0.51
CA ALA A 96 7.48 6.62 0.76
C ALA A 96 7.62 6.94 2.26
N GLY A 97 6.50 7.04 2.98
CA GLY A 97 6.49 7.23 4.42
C GLY A 97 7.17 6.07 5.17
N GLY A 98 6.88 4.83 4.76
CA GLY A 98 7.51 3.64 5.35
C GLY A 98 9.02 3.58 5.15
N ILE A 99 9.50 3.85 3.92
CA ILE A 99 10.93 3.84 3.59
C ILE A 99 11.67 4.94 4.34
N ALA A 100 11.10 6.15 4.36
CA ALA A 100 11.73 7.28 5.03
C ALA A 100 11.73 7.12 6.56
N PHE A 101 10.68 6.54 7.15
CA PHE A 101 10.66 6.17 8.57
C PHE A 101 11.80 5.20 8.91
N MET A 102 12.00 4.16 8.08
CA MET A 102 13.12 3.23 8.23
C MET A 102 14.50 3.91 8.10
N ALA A 103 14.66 4.84 7.16
CA ALA A 103 15.90 5.58 6.98
C ALA A 103 16.23 6.47 8.20
N VAL A 104 15.22 7.13 8.77
CA VAL A 104 15.37 7.94 10.00
C VAL A 104 15.78 7.07 11.20
N LEU A 105 15.16 5.90 11.38
CA LEU A 105 15.55 4.95 12.43
C LEU A 105 17.01 4.50 12.30
N TRP A 106 17.47 4.25 11.08
CA TRP A 106 18.87 3.86 10.85
C TRP A 106 19.84 5.04 11.09
N GLY A 107 19.45 6.25 10.70
CA GLY A 107 20.20 7.48 10.94
C GLY A 107 20.34 7.78 12.43
N SER A 108 19.24 7.71 13.19
CA SER A 108 19.25 7.95 14.64
C SER A 108 20.10 6.93 15.38
N ALA A 109 19.98 5.64 15.05
CA ALA A 109 20.81 4.58 15.62
C ALA A 109 22.30 4.82 15.34
N THR A 110 22.65 5.30 14.15
CA THR A 110 24.04 5.62 13.80
C THR A 110 24.58 6.77 14.64
N VAL A 111 23.81 7.85 14.84
CA VAL A 111 24.23 8.99 15.68
C VAL A 111 24.45 8.55 17.14
N LEU A 112 23.52 7.79 17.70
CA LEU A 112 23.59 7.34 19.10
C LEU A 112 24.75 6.37 19.35
N THR A 113 25.08 5.51 18.38
CA THR A 113 26.15 4.51 18.52
C THR A 113 27.54 5.02 18.11
N SER A 114 27.68 6.30 17.78
CA SER A 114 28.93 6.85 17.22
C SER A 114 30.05 7.08 18.25
N ALA A 115 29.82 6.88 19.55
CA ALA A 115 30.84 6.92 20.62
C ALA A 115 31.79 8.13 20.57
N GLY A 116 31.31 9.30 20.09
CA GLY A 116 32.09 10.53 19.99
C GLY A 116 32.90 10.72 18.70
N ASN A 117 32.82 9.83 17.71
CA ASN A 117 33.45 10.04 16.41
C ASN A 117 32.65 11.07 15.58
N PRO A 118 33.22 12.24 15.23
CA PRO A 118 32.51 13.32 14.54
C PRO A 118 32.06 12.93 13.13
N GLU A 119 32.78 12.04 12.44
CA GLU A 119 32.47 11.62 11.08
C GLU A 119 31.15 10.82 11.02
N LYS A 120 30.93 9.92 11.99
CA LYS A 120 29.71 9.11 12.05
C LYS A 120 28.50 9.89 12.56
N ILE A 121 28.72 10.86 13.45
CA ILE A 121 27.68 11.80 13.87
C ILE A 121 27.20 12.62 12.66
N GLN A 122 28.14 13.13 11.84
CA GLN A 122 27.79 13.91 10.66
C GLN A 122 27.05 13.04 9.63
N ALA A 123 27.57 11.85 9.32
CA ALA A 123 26.91 10.94 8.39
C ALA A 123 25.49 10.53 8.83
N GLY A 124 25.26 10.36 10.13
CA GLY A 124 23.93 10.10 10.68
C GLY A 124 22.98 11.29 10.56
N LYS A 125 23.47 12.52 10.78
CA LYS A 125 22.70 13.75 10.58
C LYS A 125 22.35 13.99 9.12
N ASP A 126 23.27 13.74 8.20
CA ASP A 126 23.05 13.88 6.76
C ASP A 126 21.98 12.88 6.27
N LEU A 127 21.97 11.65 6.83
CA LEU A 127 20.94 10.66 6.51
C LEU A 127 19.55 11.06 7.02
N ILE A 128 19.45 11.63 8.22
CA ILE A 128 18.18 12.08 8.79
C ILE A 128 17.64 13.28 7.99
N THR A 129 18.49 14.27 7.72
CA THR A 129 18.10 15.50 7.02
C THR A 129 17.66 15.20 5.58
N SER A 130 18.40 14.37 4.84
CA SER A 130 18.00 13.95 3.49
C SER A 130 16.68 13.18 3.46
N SER A 131 16.40 12.35 4.47
CA SER A 131 15.13 11.61 4.57
C SER A 131 13.93 12.54 4.82
N ILE A 132 14.08 13.52 5.73
CA ILE A 132 13.05 14.51 6.03
C ILE A 132 12.80 15.41 4.81
N LEU A 133 13.86 15.85 4.13
CA LEU A 133 13.76 16.67 2.92
C LEU A 133 13.01 15.93 1.81
N GLY A 134 13.26 14.63 1.64
CA GLY A 134 12.57 13.78 0.67
C GLY A 134 11.06 13.70 0.92
N ILE A 135 10.64 13.41 2.15
CA ILE A 135 9.21 13.43 2.52
C ILE A 135 8.60 14.81 2.28
N LEU A 136 9.30 15.86 2.71
CA LEU A 136 8.80 17.24 2.61
C LEU A 136 8.48 17.60 1.15
N ILE A 137 9.36 17.23 0.21
CA ILE A 137 9.15 17.44 -1.23
C ILE A 137 7.92 16.68 -1.73
N ILE A 138 7.73 15.43 -1.32
CA ILE A 138 6.57 14.62 -1.73
C ILE A 138 5.26 15.24 -1.23
N VAL A 139 5.21 15.64 0.04
CA VAL A 139 4.03 16.29 0.63
C VAL A 139 3.72 17.61 -0.07
N PHE A 140 4.74 18.41 -0.35
CA PHE A 140 4.57 19.69 -1.04
C PHE A 140 4.11 19.52 -2.49
N SER A 141 4.65 18.51 -3.19
CA SER A 141 4.24 18.18 -4.56
C SER A 141 2.75 17.88 -4.66
N VAL A 142 2.23 17.07 -3.73
CA VAL A 142 0.80 16.72 -3.74
C VAL A 142 -0.08 17.83 -3.24
N PHE A 143 0.40 18.66 -2.31
CA PHE A 143 -0.29 19.89 -1.95
C PHE A 143 -0.51 20.78 -3.19
N LEU A 144 0.54 21.00 -4.00
CA LEU A 144 0.42 21.77 -5.24
C LEU A 144 -0.54 21.10 -6.25
N LEU A 145 -0.48 19.78 -6.41
CA LEU A 145 -1.42 19.05 -7.26
C LEU A 145 -2.87 19.22 -6.81
N ARG A 146 -3.12 19.25 -5.49
CA ARG A 146 -4.46 19.45 -4.95
C ARG A 146 -4.95 20.88 -5.18
N VAL A 147 -4.12 21.88 -4.89
CA VAL A 147 -4.47 23.29 -5.08
C VAL A 147 -4.74 23.59 -6.56
N ILE A 148 -3.85 23.17 -7.46
CA ILE A 148 -4.00 23.46 -8.88
C ILE A 148 -5.10 22.59 -9.51
N GLY A 149 -5.12 21.30 -9.19
CA GLY A 149 -6.05 20.33 -9.79
C GLY A 149 -7.48 20.44 -9.30
N PHE A 150 -7.70 20.74 -8.02
CA PHE A 150 -9.04 20.83 -7.44
C PHE A 150 -9.54 22.27 -7.33
N ASP A 151 -8.74 23.19 -6.78
CA ASP A 151 -9.22 24.55 -6.48
C ASP A 151 -9.27 25.45 -7.72
N ILE A 152 -8.34 25.26 -8.68
CA ILE A 152 -8.28 26.10 -9.89
C ILE A 152 -8.99 25.46 -11.08
N LEU A 153 -8.73 24.18 -11.39
CA LEU A 153 -9.34 23.53 -12.56
C LEU A 153 -10.72 22.91 -12.28
N LYS A 154 -11.21 22.91 -11.04
CA LYS A 154 -12.52 22.35 -10.63
C LYS A 154 -12.84 21.02 -11.34
N ILE A 155 -11.87 20.10 -11.38
CA ILE A 155 -12.15 18.76 -11.91
C ILE A 155 -13.01 18.05 -10.85
N PRO A 156 -14.30 17.77 -11.13
CA PRO A 156 -15.16 17.07 -10.17
C PRO A 156 -14.59 15.67 -10.00
N GLY A 157 -14.24 15.28 -8.77
CA GLY A 157 -13.76 13.91 -8.48
C GLY A 157 -12.58 13.79 -7.49
N PHE A 158 -11.87 14.88 -7.15
CA PHE A 158 -10.85 14.86 -6.08
C PHE A 158 -11.44 15.04 -4.68
N GLY A 159 -12.40 14.18 -4.34
CA GLY A 159 -13.04 14.06 -3.02
C GLY A 159 -13.81 12.76 -2.95
#